data_AF-A0A7X3VIA2-F1
#
_entry.id   AF-A0A7X3VIA2-F1
#
_cell.length_a   1.000
_cell.length_b   1.000
_cell.length_c   1.000
_cell.angle_alpha   90.00
_cell.angle_beta   90.00
_cell.angle_gamma   90.00
#
_symmetry.space_group_name_H-M   'P 1'
#
loop_
_entity.id
_entity.type
_entity.pdbx_description
1 polymer ?
#
loop_
_entity_poly.entity_id
_entity_poly.type
_entity_poly.pdbx_seq_one_letter_code
_entity_poly.pdbx_strand_id
1 'polypeptide(L)'
;MRAQDPHNLHSLHSLRLFVGLTCLLLFTAQSVSGQDACPPPPNYVENPLSTPGITAAEVAANPTAGNLKMFALAARDYLFSVGYGDQLQLTHAFCFLRQQGGDWRSGGIFPIAMSFNPAVLANRQAPIDMRVFLHASTMALGGRIVNPQIAEAILLAAANDFDRSTGLSSGGPVPRLGGHALLLGPYVLLVGLNLQEPHMDPRFIDSHYIPQVTAREVVDRASLKVFVNEAIDYIGQLSETRGFDASQAARGAFRDPNGPWISGPVYLFMFSPAGYSVFQGAFPDRFEYRVTGTARDAVTGELILPQIL
;
A
#
# COMPACT_ATOMS: atom_id res chain seq x y z
N MET A 1 -77.23 -7.50 -41.41
CA MET A 1 -76.15 -7.51 -40.40
C MET A 1 -75.19 -6.38 -40.74
N ARG A 2 -75.01 -5.46 -39.79
CA ARG A 2 -74.21 -4.21 -39.81
C ARG A 2 -72.69 -4.52 -39.92
N ALA A 3 -71.75 -3.63 -40.23
CA ALA A 3 -71.63 -2.34 -40.91
C ALA A 3 -70.13 -1.94 -40.82
N GLN A 4 -69.59 -1.31 -41.88
CA GLN A 4 -68.56 -0.24 -41.92
C GLN A 4 -67.14 -0.41 -41.32
N ASP A 5 -66.16 -0.24 -42.23
CA ASP A 5 -64.91 0.59 -42.20
C ASP A 5 -64.76 1.62 -41.06
N PRO A 6 -63.54 2.15 -40.68
CA PRO A 6 -62.48 2.60 -41.61
C PRO A 6 -61.01 2.65 -41.13
N HIS A 7 -60.15 2.97 -42.10
CA HIS A 7 -58.97 3.85 -42.11
C HIS A 7 -58.70 4.81 -40.93
N ASN A 8 -57.41 5.21 -40.87
CA ASN A 8 -56.82 6.53 -40.49
C ASN A 8 -56.02 6.57 -39.18
N LEU A 9 -54.96 7.38 -38.99
CA LEU A 9 -54.36 8.50 -39.74
C LEU A 9 -52.90 8.67 -39.24
N HIS A 10 -51.98 8.96 -40.16
CA HIS A 10 -50.83 9.89 -40.10
C HIS A 10 -50.15 10.27 -38.75
N SER A 11 -48.81 10.29 -38.76
CA SER A 11 -47.99 11.51 -38.53
C SER A 11 -46.48 11.15 -38.60
N LEU A 12 -45.76 11.51 -39.65
CA LEU A 12 -44.88 12.71 -39.67
C LEU A 12 -44.05 12.89 -38.39
N HIS A 13 -42.80 12.45 -38.41
CA HIS A 13 -41.72 13.03 -37.62
C HIS A 13 -40.53 13.36 -38.53
N SER A 14 -40.62 14.57 -39.09
CA SER A 14 -39.63 15.63 -39.05
C SER A 14 -38.14 15.25 -38.98
N LEU A 15 -37.52 15.43 -40.14
CA LEU A 15 -36.23 16.09 -40.35
C LEU A 15 -35.86 17.11 -39.25
N ARG A 16 -34.77 16.86 -38.52
CA ARG A 16 -33.91 17.91 -37.96
C ARG A 16 -32.43 17.54 -38.16
N LEU A 17 -31.94 17.98 -39.31
CA LEU A 17 -30.57 18.38 -39.55
C LEU A 17 -30.31 19.65 -38.70
N PHE A 18 -29.27 19.68 -37.86
CA PHE A 18 -28.34 20.80 -37.64
C PHE A 18 -27.63 20.76 -36.27
N VAL A 19 -26.33 21.10 -36.33
CA VAL A 19 -25.38 21.44 -35.25
C VAL A 19 -24.69 20.27 -34.53
N GLY A 20 -23.39 20.11 -34.80
CA GLY A 20 -22.52 19.29 -33.93
C GLY A 20 -21.19 18.82 -34.50
N LEU A 21 -20.82 19.14 -35.74
CA LEU A 21 -19.51 18.80 -36.32
C LEU A 21 -18.54 19.99 -36.28
N THR A 22 -18.21 20.50 -35.09
CA THR A 22 -17.06 21.41 -34.87
C THR A 22 -16.72 21.50 -33.37
N CYS A 23 -16.01 20.50 -32.83
CA CYS A 23 -15.17 20.60 -31.62
C CYS A 23 -14.33 19.34 -31.36
N LEU A 24 -13.98 18.56 -32.40
CA LEU A 24 -12.88 17.61 -32.32
C LEU A 24 -11.64 18.38 -32.77
N LEU A 25 -10.93 18.99 -31.82
CA LEU A 25 -9.54 19.48 -31.84
C LEU A 25 -9.43 20.53 -30.71
N LEU A 26 -8.50 20.30 -29.77
CA LEU A 26 -8.21 21.13 -28.56
C LEU A 26 -8.94 20.74 -27.25
N PHE A 27 -9.20 19.46 -27.03
CA PHE A 27 -8.80 18.88 -25.75
C PHE A 27 -7.71 17.85 -26.04
N THR A 28 -6.51 18.33 -26.38
CA THR A 28 -5.36 17.70 -25.72
C THR A 28 -5.60 17.98 -24.25
N ALA A 29 -6.34 17.09 -23.59
CA ALA A 29 -6.13 16.88 -22.18
C ALA A 29 -4.63 16.61 -22.12
N GLN A 30 -3.86 17.65 -21.79
CA GLN A 30 -2.67 17.45 -21.05
C GLN A 30 -3.18 16.82 -19.75
N SER A 31 -3.45 15.51 -19.78
CA SER A 31 -3.06 14.67 -18.68
C SER A 31 -1.54 14.79 -18.63
N VAL A 32 -1.06 15.95 -18.16
CA VAL A 32 0.04 15.93 -17.24
C VAL A 32 -0.50 15.01 -16.17
N SER A 33 -0.20 13.72 -16.30
CA SER A 33 -0.14 12.82 -15.18
C SER A 33 0.94 13.44 -14.29
N GLY A 34 0.55 14.51 -13.59
CA GLY A 34 1.28 15.01 -12.45
C GLY A 34 1.27 13.82 -11.55
N GLN A 35 2.33 13.03 -11.60
CA GLN A 35 2.68 12.18 -10.49
C GLN A 35 2.65 13.13 -9.32
N ASP A 36 1.62 13.00 -8.47
CA ASP A 36 1.47 13.85 -7.31
C ASP A 36 2.82 13.80 -6.60
N ALA A 37 3.56 14.92 -6.70
CA ALA A 37 4.90 14.99 -6.17
C ALA A 37 4.78 14.60 -4.69
N CYS A 38 5.66 13.74 -4.20
CA CYS A 38 5.70 13.38 -2.79
C CYS A 38 6.24 14.60 -2.05
N PRO A 39 5.37 15.50 -1.55
CA PRO A 39 5.87 16.77 -1.05
C PRO A 39 6.72 16.45 0.18
N PRO A 40 7.88 17.09 0.34
CA PRO A 40 8.68 16.88 1.53
C PRO A 40 7.95 17.40 2.77
N PRO A 41 8.15 16.78 3.94
CA PRO A 41 7.58 17.29 5.17
C PRO A 41 8.19 18.64 5.57
N PRO A 42 7.56 19.39 6.50
CA PRO A 42 8.16 20.60 7.05
C PRO A 42 9.56 20.34 7.60
N ASN A 43 10.51 21.23 7.30
CA ASN A 43 11.92 21.12 7.70
C ASN A 43 12.66 19.90 7.14
N TYR A 44 12.17 19.30 6.04
CA TYR A 44 12.89 18.24 5.36
C TYR A 44 14.26 18.72 4.89
N VAL A 45 15.29 17.99 5.29
CA VAL A 45 16.63 18.11 4.75
C VAL A 45 16.79 17.02 3.71
N GLU A 46 17.16 17.40 2.50
CA GLU A 46 17.38 16.44 1.41
C GLU A 46 18.38 15.37 1.85
N ASN A 47 17.96 14.12 1.71
CA ASN A 47 18.80 12.98 2.05
C ASN A 47 19.66 12.63 0.82
N PRO A 48 21.01 12.68 0.90
CA PRO A 48 21.87 12.38 -0.24
C PRO A 48 21.75 10.94 -0.74
N LEU A 49 21.21 10.02 0.08
CA LEU A 49 20.94 8.64 -0.31
C LEU A 49 19.55 8.44 -0.92
N SER A 50 18.75 9.51 -1.06
CA SER A 50 17.46 9.43 -1.76
C SER A 50 17.62 9.09 -3.24
N THR A 51 18.77 9.38 -3.86
CA THR A 51 19.10 8.92 -5.20
C THR A 51 20.00 7.67 -5.12
N PRO A 52 19.57 6.50 -5.63
CA PRO A 52 20.38 5.30 -5.58
C PRO A 52 21.56 5.39 -6.56
N GLY A 53 22.66 4.70 -6.25
CA GLY A 53 23.79 4.56 -7.18
C GLY A 53 23.50 3.73 -8.44
N ILE A 54 22.37 3.01 -8.46
CA ILE A 54 21.79 2.35 -9.63
C ILE A 54 20.27 2.48 -9.53
N THR A 55 19.62 2.96 -10.58
CA THR A 55 18.16 3.16 -10.60
C THR A 55 17.41 1.86 -10.91
N ALA A 56 16.13 1.81 -10.55
CA ALA A 56 15.25 0.72 -10.89
C ALA A 56 15.14 0.51 -12.41
N ALA A 57 15.22 1.58 -13.21
CA ALA A 57 15.19 1.51 -14.66
C ALA A 57 16.46 0.84 -15.24
N GLU A 58 17.64 1.16 -14.69
CA GLU A 58 18.91 0.54 -15.09
C GLU A 58 18.93 -0.96 -14.72
N VAL A 59 18.44 -1.31 -13.53
CA VAL A 59 18.30 -2.72 -13.12
C VAL A 59 17.30 -3.45 -14.04
N ALA A 60 16.18 -2.83 -14.38
CA ALA A 60 15.19 -3.43 -15.28
C ALA A 60 15.76 -3.66 -16.69
N ALA A 61 16.62 -2.76 -17.17
CA ALA A 61 17.32 -2.90 -18.44
C ALA A 61 18.41 -3.99 -18.41
N ASN A 62 19.00 -4.26 -17.25
CA ASN A 62 20.06 -5.27 -17.08
C ASN A 62 19.95 -5.99 -15.72
N PRO A 63 19.03 -6.97 -15.56
CA PRO A 63 18.69 -7.55 -14.27
C PRO A 63 19.67 -8.66 -13.82
N THR A 64 20.95 -8.31 -13.68
CA THR A 64 21.96 -9.22 -13.13
C THR A 64 21.83 -9.34 -11.60
N ALA A 65 22.32 -10.45 -11.03
CA ALA A 65 22.39 -10.61 -9.57
C ALA A 65 23.20 -9.48 -8.89
N GLY A 66 24.27 -9.00 -9.55
CA GLY A 66 25.06 -7.86 -9.07
C GLY A 66 24.26 -6.55 -9.03
N ASN A 67 23.51 -6.25 -10.09
CA ASN A 67 22.68 -5.04 -10.16
C ASN A 67 21.53 -5.06 -9.14
N LEU A 68 20.87 -6.21 -8.99
CA LEU A 68 19.83 -6.40 -7.96
C LEU A 68 20.40 -6.23 -6.55
N LYS A 69 21.58 -6.78 -6.27
CA LYS A 69 22.27 -6.60 -4.98
C LYS A 69 22.61 -5.13 -4.72
N MET A 70 23.19 -4.43 -5.70
CA MET A 70 23.52 -3.00 -5.55
C MET A 70 22.27 -2.15 -5.29
N PHE A 71 21.19 -2.40 -6.01
CA PHE A 71 19.91 -1.72 -5.79
C PHE A 71 19.31 -2.01 -4.41
N ALA A 72 19.33 -3.28 -3.97
CA ALA A 72 18.85 -3.68 -2.65
C ALA A 72 19.64 -2.98 -1.54
N LEU A 73 20.98 -2.92 -1.65
CA LEU A 73 21.85 -2.26 -0.68
C LEU A 73 21.60 -0.75 -0.65
N ALA A 74 21.45 -0.10 -1.80
CA ALA A 74 21.11 1.31 -1.87
C ALA A 74 19.76 1.61 -1.18
N ALA A 75 18.74 0.79 -1.42
CA ALA A 75 17.43 0.94 -0.78
C ALA A 75 17.50 0.74 0.74
N ARG A 76 18.28 -0.24 1.20
CA ARG A 76 18.55 -0.49 2.63
C ARG A 76 19.21 0.73 3.28
N ASP A 77 20.28 1.23 2.67
CA ASP A 77 21.07 2.33 3.21
C ASP A 77 20.26 3.63 3.24
N TYR A 78 19.46 3.90 2.21
CA TYR A 78 18.51 5.00 2.20
C TYR A 78 17.49 4.86 3.34
N LEU A 79 16.80 3.73 3.47
CA LEU A 79 15.80 3.51 4.53
C LEU A 79 16.41 3.59 5.94
N PHE A 80 17.65 3.11 6.13
CA PHE A 80 18.35 3.28 7.40
C PHE A 80 18.71 4.74 7.69
N SER A 81 19.14 5.50 6.68
CA SER A 81 19.53 6.90 6.86
C SER A 81 18.37 7.84 7.18
N VAL A 82 17.15 7.48 6.75
CA VAL A 82 15.92 8.19 7.15
C VAL A 82 15.63 7.97 8.64
N GLY A 83 16.00 6.81 9.19
CA GLY A 83 15.81 6.44 10.58
C GLY A 83 14.37 6.04 10.91
N TYR A 84 14.21 5.10 11.84
CA TYR A 84 12.88 4.66 12.29
C TYR A 84 12.22 5.61 13.30
N GLY A 85 12.99 6.57 13.83
CA GLY A 85 12.51 7.52 14.86
C GLY A 85 11.70 8.69 14.29
N ASP A 86 11.89 9.03 13.02
CA ASP A 86 11.14 10.09 12.34
C ASP A 86 10.08 9.48 11.42
N GLN A 87 8.89 9.22 11.99
CA GLN A 87 7.77 8.64 11.24
C GLN A 87 7.38 9.47 10.02
N LEU A 88 7.60 10.78 10.06
CA LEU A 88 7.21 11.68 9.00
C LEU A 88 8.17 11.57 7.81
N GLN A 89 9.48 11.57 8.06
CA GLN A 89 10.46 11.30 7.02
C GLN A 89 10.35 9.88 6.48
N LEU A 90 10.06 8.89 7.32
CA LEU A 90 9.84 7.52 6.86
C LEU A 90 8.61 7.42 5.93
N THR A 91 7.54 8.13 6.27
CA THR A 91 6.35 8.21 5.42
C THR A 91 6.64 8.90 4.09
N HIS A 92 7.41 9.99 4.10
CA HIS A 92 7.87 10.66 2.88
C HIS A 92 8.75 9.74 2.02
N ALA A 93 9.69 9.02 2.63
CA ALA A 93 10.52 8.04 1.93
C ALA A 93 9.67 6.95 1.27
N PHE A 94 8.64 6.42 1.95
CA PHE A 94 7.73 5.45 1.35
C PHE A 94 6.90 6.03 0.20
N CYS A 95 6.52 7.30 0.26
CA CYS A 95 5.93 7.98 -0.89
C CYS A 95 6.92 7.98 -2.07
N PHE A 96 8.16 8.40 -1.81
CA PHE A 96 9.20 8.54 -2.81
C PHE A 96 9.54 7.20 -3.49
N LEU A 97 9.72 6.13 -2.70
CA LEU A 97 9.96 4.77 -3.19
C LEU A 97 8.84 4.25 -4.11
N ARG A 98 7.63 4.80 -3.99
CA ARG A 98 6.43 4.36 -4.72
C ARG A 98 6.18 5.11 -6.02
N GLN A 99 6.89 6.20 -6.29
CA GLN A 99 6.70 7.00 -7.48
C GLN A 99 7.02 6.19 -8.74
N GLN A 100 6.00 5.92 -9.56
CA GLN A 100 6.17 5.17 -10.80
C GLN A 100 7.14 5.91 -11.73
N GLY A 101 8.14 5.25 -12.29
CA GLY A 101 9.11 5.91 -13.16
C GLY A 101 10.11 6.81 -12.44
N GLY A 102 10.07 6.87 -11.11
CA GLY A 102 11.15 7.42 -10.29
C GLY A 102 12.31 6.43 -10.12
N ASP A 103 13.37 6.87 -9.46
CA ASP A 103 14.63 6.10 -9.33
C ASP A 103 14.47 4.75 -8.62
N TRP A 104 13.42 4.60 -7.81
CA TRP A 104 13.17 3.41 -6.99
C TRP A 104 12.12 2.47 -7.58
N ARG A 105 11.45 2.83 -8.68
CA ARG A 105 10.38 2.00 -9.23
C ARG A 105 10.30 2.08 -10.76
N SER A 106 10.63 0.97 -11.41
CA SER A 106 10.47 0.80 -12.86
C SER A 106 10.19 -0.66 -13.21
N GLY A 107 9.13 -0.90 -14.00
CA GLY A 107 8.70 -2.27 -14.36
C GLY A 107 8.49 -3.16 -13.12
N GLY A 108 9.16 -4.31 -13.10
CA GLY A 108 9.17 -5.24 -11.97
C GLY A 108 10.23 -4.97 -10.89
N ILE A 109 10.97 -3.85 -10.99
CA ILE A 109 12.01 -3.48 -10.03
C ILE A 109 11.48 -2.40 -9.10
N PHE A 110 11.29 -2.76 -7.85
CA PHE A 110 10.89 -1.88 -6.77
C PHE A 110 11.13 -2.55 -5.41
N PRO A 111 11.23 -1.78 -4.30
CA PRO A 111 11.39 -2.34 -2.97
C PRO A 111 10.07 -2.88 -2.39
N ILE A 112 10.17 -4.02 -1.72
CA ILE A 112 9.14 -4.58 -0.85
C ILE A 112 9.77 -4.77 0.53
N ALA A 113 9.18 -4.18 1.57
CA ALA A 113 9.57 -4.43 2.95
C ALA A 113 8.54 -5.34 3.62
N MET A 114 9.00 -6.31 4.40
CA MET A 114 8.14 -7.27 5.10
C MET A 114 8.54 -7.37 6.56
N SER A 115 7.56 -7.36 7.48
CA SER A 115 7.81 -7.72 8.88
C SER A 115 7.90 -9.23 9.03
N PHE A 116 8.62 -9.68 10.04
CA PHE A 116 8.63 -11.07 10.47
C PHE A 116 8.90 -11.14 11.98
N ASN A 117 8.53 -12.25 12.62
CA ASN A 117 8.87 -12.47 14.02
C ASN A 117 10.36 -12.84 14.14
N PRO A 118 11.22 -12.02 14.78
CA PRO A 118 12.65 -12.29 14.87
C PRO A 118 12.99 -13.57 15.65
N ALA A 119 12.05 -14.12 16.44
CA ALA A 119 12.22 -15.41 17.11
C ALA A 119 12.55 -16.55 16.13
N VAL A 120 12.13 -16.46 14.87
CA VAL A 120 12.46 -17.44 13.82
C VAL A 120 13.96 -17.56 13.56
N LEU A 121 14.73 -16.48 13.78
CA LEU A 121 16.18 -16.49 13.61
C LEU A 121 16.88 -17.27 14.71
N ALA A 122 16.28 -17.33 15.90
CA ALA A 122 16.77 -18.09 17.05
C ALA A 122 16.21 -19.52 17.09
N ASN A 123 15.01 -19.73 16.57
CA ASN A 123 14.29 -21.00 16.59
C ASN A 123 13.64 -21.26 15.21
N ARG A 124 14.26 -22.15 14.42
CA ARG A 124 13.75 -22.50 13.08
C ARG A 124 12.41 -23.23 13.10
N GLN A 125 11.96 -23.72 14.25
CA GLN A 125 10.63 -24.32 14.41
C GLN A 125 9.55 -23.28 14.75
N ALA A 126 9.92 -22.03 15.02
CA ALA A 126 8.93 -20.96 15.20
C ALA A 126 8.16 -20.70 13.89
N PRO A 127 6.86 -20.39 13.95
CA PRO A 127 6.08 -20.09 12.76
C PRO A 127 6.62 -18.85 12.05
N ILE A 128 6.67 -18.91 10.71
CA ILE A 128 7.09 -17.80 9.85
C ILE A 128 5.86 -16.97 9.48
N ASP A 129 5.48 -16.06 10.37
CA ASP A 129 4.44 -15.06 10.10
C ASP A 129 5.07 -13.83 9.43
N MET A 130 5.45 -13.96 8.17
CA MET A 130 5.98 -12.84 7.39
C MET A 130 4.82 -12.05 6.78
N ARG A 131 4.76 -10.73 7.00
CA ARG A 131 3.72 -9.86 6.45
C ARG A 131 4.31 -8.76 5.59
N VAL A 132 3.62 -8.41 4.52
CA VAL A 132 4.00 -7.27 3.67
C VAL A 132 3.78 -5.97 4.45
N PHE A 133 4.83 -5.17 4.64
CA PHE A 133 4.73 -3.85 5.25
C PHE A 133 4.58 -2.77 4.19
N LEU A 134 5.53 -2.72 3.27
CA LEU A 134 5.56 -1.81 2.14
C LEU A 134 5.63 -2.67 0.88
N HIS A 135 4.72 -2.44 -0.07
CA HIS A 135 4.85 -2.96 -1.42
C HIS A 135 4.83 -1.78 -2.37
N ALA A 136 6.00 -1.35 -2.85
CA ALA A 136 6.10 -0.06 -3.53
C ALA A 136 5.24 0.04 -4.81
N SER A 137 4.79 -1.10 -5.35
CA SER A 137 3.85 -1.14 -6.45
C SER A 137 2.36 -1.32 -6.10
N THR A 138 2.05 -1.98 -4.98
CA THR A 138 0.72 -2.58 -4.72
C THR A 138 0.46 -2.65 -3.22
N MET A 139 0.17 -1.50 -2.61
CA MET A 139 -0.09 -1.35 -1.18
C MET A 139 -1.30 -2.13 -0.69
N ALA A 140 -2.21 -2.55 -1.58
CA ALA A 140 -3.29 -3.49 -1.25
C ALA A 140 -2.78 -4.81 -0.62
N LEU A 141 -1.54 -5.20 -0.90
CA LEU A 141 -0.92 -6.38 -0.29
C LEU A 141 -0.42 -6.13 1.15
N GLY A 142 -0.32 -4.87 1.61
CA GLY A 142 0.15 -4.58 2.97
C GLY A 142 -0.70 -5.25 4.05
N GLY A 143 -0.06 -5.79 5.07
CA GLY A 143 -0.65 -6.59 6.14
C GLY A 143 -0.96 -8.05 5.77
N ARG A 144 -0.95 -8.42 4.48
CA ARG A 144 -1.16 -9.81 4.04
C ARG A 144 0.01 -10.69 4.45
N ILE A 145 -0.30 -11.92 4.84
CA ILE A 145 0.68 -12.95 5.19
C ILE A 145 1.26 -13.52 3.90
N VAL A 146 2.57 -13.63 3.81
CA VAL A 146 3.27 -14.28 2.70
C VAL A 146 3.14 -15.80 2.86
N ASN A 147 2.92 -16.54 1.78
CA ASN A 147 2.88 -18.00 1.81
C ASN A 147 4.12 -18.55 2.55
N PRO A 148 3.97 -19.49 3.50
CA PRO A 148 5.09 -19.94 4.34
C PRO A 148 6.31 -20.46 3.57
N GLN A 149 6.11 -21.15 2.44
CA GLN A 149 7.22 -21.67 1.62
C GLN A 149 7.99 -20.53 0.94
N ILE A 150 7.28 -19.49 0.50
CA ILE A 150 7.88 -18.30 -0.08
C ILE A 150 8.59 -17.48 1.00
N ALA A 151 7.96 -17.32 2.16
CA ALA A 151 8.53 -16.62 3.31
C ALA A 151 9.82 -17.28 3.80
N GLU A 152 9.87 -18.61 3.85
CA GLU A 152 11.08 -19.38 4.19
C GLU A 152 12.22 -19.11 3.19
N ALA A 153 11.92 -19.17 1.88
CA ALA A 153 12.91 -18.91 0.83
C ALA A 153 13.46 -17.47 0.89
N ILE A 154 12.59 -16.49 1.11
CA ILE A 154 12.95 -15.08 1.29
C ILE A 154 13.83 -14.91 2.52
N LEU A 155 13.44 -15.49 3.66
CA LEU A 155 14.17 -15.35 4.91
C LEU A 155 15.55 -16.01 4.84
N LEU A 156 15.66 -17.18 4.22
CA LEU A 156 16.93 -17.86 3.99
C LEU A 156 17.88 -16.99 3.16
N ALA A 157 17.38 -16.37 2.09
CA ALA A 157 18.16 -15.46 1.27
C ALA A 157 18.56 -14.18 2.03
N ALA A 158 17.63 -13.60 2.80
CA ALA A 158 17.88 -12.40 3.59
C ALA A 158 18.92 -12.59 4.70
N ALA A 159 18.93 -13.76 5.33
CA ALA A 159 19.88 -14.12 6.37
C ALA A 159 21.25 -14.56 5.83
N ASN A 160 21.42 -14.65 4.50
CA ASN A 160 22.71 -14.95 3.90
C ASN A 160 23.71 -13.83 4.20
N ASP A 161 24.94 -14.19 4.59
CA ASP A 161 25.99 -13.27 5.00
C ASP A 161 25.59 -12.30 6.15
N PHE A 162 24.70 -12.73 7.05
CA PHE A 162 24.33 -11.91 8.21
C PHE A 162 25.50 -11.81 9.20
N ASP A 163 26.03 -10.61 9.35
CA ASP A 163 27.06 -10.29 10.33
C ASP A 163 26.40 -9.89 11.66
N ARG A 164 26.55 -10.76 12.66
CA ARG A 164 26.00 -10.55 14.01
C ARG A 164 26.63 -9.38 14.75
N SER A 165 27.84 -8.95 14.39
CA SER A 165 28.53 -7.85 15.06
C SER A 165 27.98 -6.48 14.65
N THR A 166 27.62 -6.35 13.38
CA THR A 166 27.07 -5.11 12.82
C THR A 166 25.54 -5.14 12.71
N GLY A 167 24.93 -6.32 12.77
CA GLY A 167 23.50 -6.52 12.50
C GLY A 167 23.14 -6.27 11.03
N LEU A 168 24.14 -6.24 10.13
CA LEU A 168 23.95 -5.99 8.72
C LEU A 168 24.00 -7.31 7.93
N SER A 169 23.18 -7.38 6.89
CA SER A 169 23.21 -8.46 5.91
C SER A 169 23.39 -7.88 4.52
N SER A 170 24.25 -8.50 3.72
CA SER A 170 24.31 -8.25 2.27
C SER A 170 23.29 -9.07 1.49
N GLY A 171 22.68 -10.06 2.15
CA GLY A 171 21.61 -10.86 1.63
C GLY A 171 22.03 -11.77 0.48
N GLY A 172 21.04 -12.20 -0.30
CA GLY A 172 21.28 -13.10 -1.42
C GLY A 172 20.08 -13.21 -2.37
N PRO A 173 20.28 -13.93 -3.50
CA PRO A 173 19.21 -14.23 -4.42
C PRO A 173 18.17 -15.17 -3.77
N VAL A 174 16.88 -14.94 -4.03
CA VAL A 174 15.81 -15.82 -3.50
C VAL A 174 15.74 -17.10 -4.34
N PRO A 175 15.99 -18.29 -3.75
CA PRO A 175 16.03 -19.54 -4.50
C PRO A 175 14.73 -19.82 -5.25
N ARG A 176 14.84 -20.17 -6.54
CA ARG A 176 13.72 -20.57 -7.44
C ARG A 176 12.68 -19.48 -7.75
N LEU A 177 12.70 -18.35 -7.04
CA LEU A 177 11.78 -17.23 -7.21
C LEU A 177 12.44 -16.03 -7.91
N GLY A 178 13.76 -15.87 -7.76
CA GLY A 178 14.48 -14.71 -8.27
C GLY A 178 14.41 -13.50 -7.34
N GLY A 179 14.96 -12.37 -7.77
CA GLY A 179 15.12 -11.19 -6.91
C GLY A 179 16.26 -11.33 -5.89
N HIS A 180 16.39 -10.35 -5.01
CA HIS A 180 17.41 -10.27 -3.97
C HIS A 180 16.76 -9.85 -2.65
N ALA A 181 17.04 -10.56 -1.57
CA ALA A 181 16.50 -10.28 -0.24
C ALA A 181 17.65 -10.02 0.75
N LEU A 182 17.45 -9.08 1.68
CA LEU A 182 18.39 -8.77 2.76
C LEU A 182 17.64 -8.35 4.04
N LEU A 183 18.34 -8.38 5.17
CA LEU A 183 17.78 -7.90 6.45
C LEU A 183 17.88 -6.38 6.58
N LEU A 184 16.81 -5.78 7.09
CA LEU A 184 16.65 -4.36 7.36
C LEU A 184 16.05 -4.21 8.78
N GLY A 185 16.88 -4.39 9.81
CA GLY A 185 16.42 -4.41 11.21
C GLY A 185 15.42 -5.55 11.45
N PRO A 186 14.20 -5.26 11.97
CA PRO A 186 13.15 -6.27 12.15
C PRO A 186 12.36 -6.58 10.85
N TYR A 187 12.84 -6.09 9.71
CA TYR A 187 12.21 -6.28 8.40
C TYR A 187 13.13 -7.05 7.45
N VAL A 188 12.53 -7.67 6.43
CA VAL A 188 13.22 -8.12 5.23
C VAL A 188 12.92 -7.12 4.11
N LEU A 189 13.97 -6.69 3.41
CA LEU A 189 13.86 -5.93 2.17
C LEU A 189 14.05 -6.89 0.99
N LEU A 190 13.13 -6.85 0.03
CA LEU A 190 13.10 -7.67 -1.16
C LEU A 190 13.01 -6.77 -2.40
N VAL A 191 13.82 -7.05 -3.43
CA VAL A 191 13.79 -6.35 -4.72
C VAL A 191 13.81 -7.36 -5.88
N GLY A 192 13.21 -7.00 -7.01
CA GLY A 192 13.26 -7.79 -8.24
C GLY A 192 12.42 -9.08 -8.23
N LEU A 193 11.66 -9.33 -7.16
CA LEU A 193 10.60 -10.34 -7.10
C LEU A 193 9.25 -9.62 -7.01
N ASN A 194 8.39 -9.83 -8.00
CA ASN A 194 7.05 -9.24 -8.02
C ASN A 194 6.10 -10.09 -7.18
N LEU A 195 5.94 -9.75 -5.90
CA LEU A 195 4.93 -10.40 -5.06
C LEU A 195 3.52 -10.03 -5.54
N GLN A 196 2.62 -11.01 -5.51
CA GLN A 196 1.28 -10.94 -6.07
C GLN A 196 0.35 -11.79 -5.21
N GLU A 197 -0.95 -11.71 -5.46
CA GLU A 197 -1.97 -12.45 -4.70
C GLU A 197 -1.68 -13.96 -4.57
N PRO A 198 -1.22 -14.70 -5.61
CA PRO A 198 -0.89 -16.13 -5.47
C PRO A 198 0.29 -16.43 -4.54
N HIS A 199 1.10 -15.42 -4.21
CA HIS A 199 2.22 -15.53 -3.27
C HIS A 199 1.79 -15.28 -1.82
N MET A 200 0.56 -14.85 -1.59
CA MET A 200 0.02 -14.61 -0.27
C MET A 200 -0.60 -15.90 0.29
N ASP A 201 -0.56 -16.03 1.61
CA ASP A 201 -1.37 -17.00 2.32
C ASP A 201 -2.86 -16.59 2.19
N PRO A 202 -3.79 -17.53 1.92
CA PRO A 202 -5.22 -17.22 1.86
C PRO A 202 -5.78 -16.71 3.20
N ARG A 203 -5.09 -16.96 4.32
CA ARG A 203 -5.44 -16.40 5.62
C ARG A 203 -5.17 -14.90 5.63
N PHE A 204 -6.21 -14.10 5.87
CA PHE A 204 -6.03 -12.68 6.11
C PHE A 204 -5.43 -12.46 7.50
N ILE A 205 -6.02 -13.00 8.58
CA ILE A 205 -5.51 -12.92 9.98
C ILE A 205 -6.04 -14.04 10.89
N ASP A 206 -5.21 -14.46 11.84
CA ASP A 206 -5.58 -15.19 13.07
C ASP A 206 -6.20 -14.28 14.18
N SER A 207 -7.26 -13.50 13.89
CA SER A 207 -7.93 -12.75 14.95
C SER A 207 -9.41 -13.08 14.94
N HIS A 208 -9.84 -13.76 16.00
CA HIS A 208 -11.25 -13.95 16.34
C HIS A 208 -11.85 -12.70 16.97
N TYR A 209 -11.20 -11.53 16.79
CA TYR A 209 -11.69 -10.29 17.35
C TYR A 209 -12.91 -9.83 16.55
N ILE A 210 -14.05 -9.83 17.21
CA ILE A 210 -15.32 -9.35 16.67
C ILE A 210 -15.66 -8.09 17.46
N PRO A 211 -15.60 -6.89 16.85
CA PRO A 211 -16.03 -5.68 17.52
C PRO A 211 -17.53 -5.74 17.83
N GLN A 212 -17.96 -5.06 18.88
CA GLN A 212 -19.36 -4.85 19.25
C GLN A 212 -20.13 -4.13 18.15
N VAL A 213 -19.48 -3.21 17.43
CA VAL A 213 -20.02 -2.56 16.24
C VAL A 213 -19.10 -2.84 15.07
N THR A 214 -19.61 -3.54 14.06
CA THR A 214 -18.93 -3.74 12.77
C THR A 214 -19.17 -2.55 11.84
N ALA A 215 -18.38 -2.45 10.77
CA ALA A 215 -18.54 -1.44 9.72
C ALA A 215 -19.94 -1.45 9.09
N ARG A 216 -20.63 -2.61 9.07
CA ARG A 216 -22.02 -2.74 8.57
C ARG A 216 -23.06 -2.11 9.48
N GLU A 217 -22.76 -2.03 10.77
CA GLU A 217 -23.68 -1.57 11.82
C GLU A 217 -23.49 -0.07 12.13
N VAL A 218 -22.51 0.58 11.50
CA VAL A 218 -22.32 2.03 11.58
C VAL A 218 -23.43 2.72 10.78
N VAL A 219 -24.42 3.25 11.49
CA VAL A 219 -25.58 3.96 10.93
C VAL A 219 -25.71 5.39 11.43
N ASP A 220 -24.95 5.76 12.47
CA ASP A 220 -24.98 7.09 13.09
C ASP A 220 -23.63 7.44 13.76
N ARG A 221 -23.54 8.63 14.36
CA ARG A 221 -22.33 9.11 15.03
C ARG A 221 -21.98 8.29 16.29
N ALA A 222 -22.97 7.74 16.98
CA ALA A 222 -22.74 6.98 18.21
C ALA A 222 -22.09 5.63 17.89
N SER A 223 -22.66 4.89 16.94
CA SER A 223 -22.11 3.64 16.39
C SER A 223 -20.74 3.86 15.75
N LEU A 224 -20.53 4.94 15.00
CA LEU A 224 -19.21 5.29 14.45
C LEU A 224 -18.14 5.48 15.55
N LYS A 225 -18.50 6.14 16.65
CA LYS A 225 -17.57 6.34 17.77
C LYS A 225 -17.18 5.00 18.43
N VAL A 226 -18.14 4.10 18.61
CA VAL A 226 -17.87 2.76 19.14
C VAL A 226 -16.94 1.99 18.19
N PHE A 227 -17.28 1.94 16.90
CA PHE A 227 -16.45 1.29 15.86
C PHE A 227 -15.00 1.77 15.85
N VAL A 228 -14.77 3.09 15.90
CA VAL A 228 -13.41 3.66 15.91
C VAL A 228 -12.66 3.35 17.21
N ASN A 229 -13.33 3.43 18.36
CA ASN A 229 -12.70 3.09 19.64
C ASN A 229 -12.30 1.61 19.70
N GLU A 230 -13.13 0.71 19.18
CA GLU A 230 -12.80 -0.71 19.11
C GLU A 230 -11.62 -1.00 18.17
N ALA A 231 -11.49 -0.25 17.08
CA ALA A 231 -10.31 -0.34 16.22
C ALA A 231 -9.02 0.07 16.96
N ILE A 232 -9.09 1.12 17.80
CA ILE A 232 -7.97 1.56 18.66
C ILE A 232 -7.63 0.48 19.68
N ASP A 233 -8.63 -0.05 20.39
CA ASP A 233 -8.45 -1.10 21.39
C ASP A 233 -7.85 -2.37 20.76
N TYR A 234 -8.31 -2.75 19.56
CA TYR A 234 -7.76 -3.87 18.81
C TYR A 234 -6.29 -3.69 18.46
N ILE A 235 -5.87 -2.49 18.00
CA ILE A 235 -4.45 -2.19 17.77
C ILE A 235 -3.65 -2.26 19.09
N GLY A 236 -4.22 -1.78 20.19
CA GLY A 236 -3.62 -1.87 21.53
C GLY A 236 -3.33 -3.32 21.93
N GLN A 237 -4.33 -4.18 21.83
CA GLN A 237 -4.21 -5.62 22.15
C GLN A 237 -3.19 -6.32 21.24
N LEU A 238 -3.16 -6.00 19.95
CA LEU A 238 -2.14 -6.52 19.04
C LEU A 238 -0.74 -6.07 19.45
N SER A 239 -0.59 -4.82 19.90
CA SER A 239 0.71 -4.28 20.33
C SER A 239 1.25 -5.01 21.55
N GLU A 240 0.39 -5.36 22.50
CA GLU A 240 0.75 -6.14 23.70
C GLU A 240 1.16 -7.58 23.37
N THR A 241 0.51 -8.20 22.38
CA THR A 241 0.68 -9.64 22.07
C THR A 241 1.70 -9.92 20.98
N ARG A 242 1.86 -9.02 20.01
CA ARG A 242 2.70 -9.22 18.81
C ARG A 242 3.89 -8.25 18.71
N GLY A 243 3.95 -7.21 19.54
CA GLY A 243 5.03 -6.23 19.49
C GLY A 243 5.16 -5.57 18.10
N PHE A 244 6.33 -5.70 17.47
CA PHE A 244 6.64 -5.04 16.20
C PHE A 244 5.72 -5.43 15.02
N ASP A 245 5.14 -6.63 15.02
CA ASP A 245 4.23 -7.08 13.93
C ASP A 245 2.78 -6.56 14.08
N ALA A 246 2.45 -5.96 15.23
CA ALA A 246 1.09 -5.53 15.54
C ALA A 246 0.47 -4.61 14.48
N SER A 247 1.26 -3.66 13.96
CA SER A 247 0.79 -2.73 12.93
C SER A 247 0.45 -3.44 11.61
N GLN A 248 1.19 -4.48 11.23
CA GLN A 248 0.95 -5.23 9.99
C GLN A 248 -0.21 -6.19 10.14
N ALA A 249 -0.33 -6.82 11.31
CA ALA A 249 -1.53 -7.56 11.67
C ALA A 249 -2.76 -6.64 11.59
N ALA A 250 -2.77 -5.46 12.24
CA ALA A 250 -3.91 -4.54 12.17
C ALA A 250 -4.27 -4.14 10.73
N ARG A 251 -3.27 -3.83 9.88
CA ARG A 251 -3.48 -3.50 8.46
C ARG A 251 -4.18 -4.61 7.70
N GLY A 252 -3.80 -5.87 7.90
CA GLY A 252 -4.48 -7.00 7.27
C GLY A 252 -5.96 -7.08 7.68
N ALA A 253 -6.28 -6.70 8.92
CA ALA A 253 -7.60 -6.89 9.53
C ALA A 253 -8.55 -5.88 8.94
N PHE A 254 -8.06 -4.65 8.91
CA PHE A 254 -8.77 -3.48 8.43
C PHE A 254 -8.96 -3.49 6.90
N ARG A 255 -8.33 -4.44 6.20
CA ARG A 255 -8.44 -4.63 4.74
C ARG A 255 -9.11 -5.93 4.33
N ASP A 256 -9.41 -6.83 5.26
CA ASP A 256 -10.11 -8.07 4.92
C ASP A 256 -11.52 -7.73 4.43
N PRO A 257 -11.85 -7.97 3.13
CA PRO A 257 -13.18 -7.63 2.60
C PRO A 257 -14.32 -8.41 3.27
N ASN A 258 -14.00 -9.51 3.97
CA ASN A 258 -14.94 -10.30 4.74
C ASN A 258 -14.89 -9.99 6.24
N GLY A 259 -13.97 -9.12 6.67
CA GLY A 259 -13.76 -8.73 8.05
C GLY A 259 -14.78 -7.71 8.55
N PRO A 260 -14.81 -7.47 9.88
CA PRO A 260 -15.78 -6.55 10.48
C PRO A 260 -15.43 -5.07 10.27
N TRP A 261 -14.26 -4.76 9.70
CA TRP A 261 -13.69 -3.41 9.65
C TRP A 261 -13.93 -2.66 8.34
N ILE A 262 -14.53 -3.31 7.34
CA ILE A 262 -14.82 -2.72 6.03
C ILE A 262 -16.19 -3.18 5.54
N SER A 263 -17.02 -2.22 5.11
CA SER A 263 -18.29 -2.50 4.46
C SER A 263 -18.77 -1.30 3.65
N GLY A 264 -18.77 -1.45 2.32
CA GLY A 264 -19.19 -0.37 1.41
C GLY A 264 -18.40 0.92 1.68
N PRO A 265 -19.06 2.04 2.03
CA PRO A 265 -18.38 3.30 2.29
C PRO A 265 -17.75 3.39 3.70
N VAL A 266 -18.00 2.44 4.60
CA VAL A 266 -17.48 2.45 5.97
C VAL A 266 -16.19 1.65 6.03
N TYR A 267 -15.07 2.33 6.28
CA TYR A 267 -13.75 1.73 6.43
C TYR A 267 -12.84 2.67 7.24
N LEU A 268 -11.69 2.15 7.69
CA LEU A 268 -10.71 2.90 8.47
C LEU A 268 -9.63 3.54 7.60
N PHE A 269 -9.18 4.72 8.01
CA PHE A 269 -7.99 5.39 7.48
C PHE A 269 -7.26 6.08 8.64
N MET A 270 -5.96 6.29 8.50
CA MET A 270 -5.14 6.94 9.52
C MET A 270 -4.25 8.01 8.89
N PHE A 271 -4.09 9.10 9.61
CA PHE A 271 -3.28 10.24 9.21
C PHE A 271 -2.14 10.50 10.18
N SER A 272 -0.99 10.88 9.64
CA SER A 272 0.01 11.57 10.45
C SER A 272 -0.48 12.99 10.76
N PRO A 273 0.01 13.61 11.86
CA PRO A 273 -0.28 15.02 12.15
C PRO A 273 0.12 15.98 11.02
N ALA A 274 1.02 15.57 10.13
CA ALA A 274 1.44 16.36 8.97
C ALA A 274 0.57 16.13 7.71
N GLY A 275 -0.51 15.34 7.82
CA GLY A 275 -1.48 15.15 6.73
C GLY A 275 -1.15 14.03 5.74
N TYR A 276 -0.16 13.16 6.03
CA TYR A 276 0.06 11.97 5.22
C TYR A 276 -0.91 10.87 5.62
N SER A 277 -1.56 10.23 4.64
CA SER A 277 -2.32 9.01 4.92
C SER A 277 -1.35 7.88 5.22
N VAL A 278 -1.17 7.51 6.48
CA VAL A 278 -0.29 6.40 6.86
C VAL A 278 -0.99 5.05 6.66
N PHE A 279 -2.33 5.04 6.65
CA PHE A 279 -3.15 3.86 6.34
C PHE A 279 -4.45 4.24 5.63
N GLN A 280 -4.89 3.36 4.73
CA GLN A 280 -6.17 3.40 4.04
C GLN A 280 -6.68 1.96 3.79
N GLY A 281 -7.83 1.61 4.35
CA GLY A 281 -8.42 0.26 4.26
C GLY A 281 -9.02 -0.12 2.89
N ALA A 282 -9.61 0.83 2.16
CA ALA A 282 -10.31 0.59 0.90
C ALA A 282 -9.46 0.88 -0.36
N PHE A 283 -8.62 1.91 -0.33
CA PHE A 283 -7.89 2.42 -1.50
C PHE A 283 -6.40 2.69 -1.20
N PRO A 284 -5.65 1.70 -0.68
CA PRO A 284 -4.29 1.91 -0.23
C PRO A 284 -3.32 2.33 -1.35
N ASP A 285 -3.53 1.83 -2.57
CA ASP A 285 -2.69 2.18 -3.72
C ASP A 285 -2.78 3.65 -4.11
N ARG A 286 -3.97 4.24 -3.95
CA ARG A 286 -4.24 5.63 -4.34
C ARG A 286 -3.78 6.61 -3.26
N PHE A 287 -3.85 6.25 -1.98
CA PHE A 287 -3.77 7.25 -0.91
C PHE A 287 -2.68 7.04 0.12
N GLU A 288 -2.25 5.80 0.41
CA GLU A 288 -1.26 5.62 1.46
C GLU A 288 0.05 6.34 1.13
N TYR A 289 0.73 6.79 2.18
CA TYR A 289 1.94 7.59 2.17
C TYR A 289 1.91 8.83 1.27
N ARG A 290 0.75 9.26 0.80
CA ARG A 290 0.60 10.52 0.07
C ARG A 290 0.05 11.58 0.99
N VAL A 291 0.41 12.83 0.71
CA VAL A 291 -0.31 13.97 1.25
C VAL A 291 -1.61 14.06 0.46
N THR A 292 -2.71 13.94 1.18
CA THR A 292 -4.05 14.05 0.61
C THR A 292 -4.46 15.53 0.74
N GLY A 293 -5.45 16.05 -0.02
CA GLY A 293 -5.92 17.45 0.07
C GLY A 293 -7.27 17.55 0.80
N THR A 294 -7.68 18.69 1.39
CA THR A 294 -8.80 18.91 2.38
C THR A 294 -10.14 18.14 2.22
N ALA A 295 -10.57 17.46 3.31
CA ALA A 295 -11.87 16.81 3.51
C ALA A 295 -12.83 17.77 4.20
N ARG A 296 -14.14 17.51 4.10
CA ARG A 296 -15.19 18.27 4.80
C ARG A 296 -15.96 17.37 5.76
N ASP A 297 -16.29 17.90 6.93
CA ASP A 297 -17.24 17.28 7.83
C ASP A 297 -18.58 17.12 7.11
N ALA A 298 -19.10 15.89 7.02
CA ALA A 298 -20.36 15.64 6.33
C ALA A 298 -21.57 16.27 7.04
N VAL A 299 -21.43 16.61 8.32
CA VAL A 299 -22.47 17.21 9.17
C VAL A 299 -22.33 18.73 9.22
N THR A 300 -21.12 19.28 9.36
CA THR A 300 -20.88 20.73 9.52
C THR A 300 -20.41 21.44 8.25
N GLY A 301 -19.90 20.69 7.26
CA GLY A 301 -19.30 21.25 6.04
C GLY A 301 -17.93 21.92 6.24
N GLU A 302 -17.42 21.95 7.48
CA GLU A 302 -16.12 22.53 7.83
C GLU A 302 -14.98 21.66 7.31
N LEU A 303 -13.84 22.27 6.99
CA LEU A 303 -12.67 21.54 6.51
C LEU A 303 -12.09 20.71 7.67
N ILE A 304 -12.18 19.38 7.59
CA ILE A 304 -11.51 18.46 8.52
C ILE A 304 -10.25 17.92 7.86
N LEU A 305 -9.13 18.63 8.00
CA LEU A 305 -7.81 18.17 7.54
C LEU A 305 -7.79 17.68 6.06
N PRO A 306 -6.67 17.26 5.49
CA PRO A 306 -6.60 16.89 4.08
C PRO A 306 -7.26 15.53 3.67
N GLN A 307 -8.49 15.40 3.11
CA GLN A 307 -8.88 14.26 2.21
C GLN A 307 -9.83 14.50 0.99
N ILE A 308 -9.33 14.09 -0.20
CA ILE A 308 -9.83 13.12 -1.20
C ILE A 308 -11.35 12.90 -1.39
N LEU A 309 -11.75 13.05 -2.67
CA LEU A 309 -13.00 12.57 -3.27
C LEU A 309 -12.84 11.19 -3.96
#